data_AF-K1ERM0-F1
#
_entry.id   AF-K1ERM0-F1
#
_cell.length_a   1.000
_cell.length_b   1.000
_cell.length_c   1.000
_cell.angle_alpha   90.00
_cell.angle_beta   90.00
_cell.angle_gamma   90.00
#
_symmetry.space_group_name_H-M   'P 1'
#
loop_
_entity.id
_entity.type
_entity.pdbx_description
1 polymer ?
#
loop_
_entity_poly.entity_id
_entity_poly.type
_entity_poly.pdbx_seq_one_letter_code
_entity_poly.pdbx_strand_id
1 'polypeptide(L)'
;MHTGEPAGQEHVIIGGNFVGSLTRHVMESFAYNAGIALHVRVLAGRDPHHVVEAQFKALARALRSAVEPDPRVTGIPSAKGAL
;
A
#
# COMPACT_ATOMS: atom_id res chain seq x y z
N MET A 1 -3.07 -7.75 -2.60
CA MET A 1 -1.90 -8.52 -3.09
C MET A 1 -0.65 -7.66 -2.92
N HIS A 2 0.38 -8.18 -2.24
CA HIS A 2 1.65 -7.48 -1.99
C HIS A 2 2.81 -8.33 -2.52
N THR A 3 3.62 -7.78 -3.44
CA THR A 3 4.62 -8.55 -4.21
C THR A 3 5.83 -7.69 -4.62
N GLY A 4 6.92 -8.34 -5.04
CA GLY A 4 8.06 -7.69 -5.70
C GLY A 4 9.14 -7.14 -4.77
N GLU A 5 8.96 -7.26 -3.45
CA GLU A 5 10.06 -6.98 -2.50
C GLU A 5 11.21 -7.97 -2.71
N PRO A 6 12.48 -7.54 -2.55
CA PRO A 6 13.61 -8.45 -2.53
C PRO A 6 13.48 -9.48 -1.39
N ALA A 7 13.89 -10.74 -1.62
CA ALA A 7 13.76 -11.79 -0.60
C ALA A 7 14.41 -11.42 0.75
N GLY A 8 15.53 -10.69 0.73
CA GLY A 8 16.20 -10.23 1.95
C GLY A 8 15.41 -9.22 2.79
N GLN A 9 14.34 -8.63 2.26
CA GLN A 9 13.52 -7.62 2.96
C GLN A 9 12.95 -8.15 4.27
N GLU A 10 12.66 -9.45 4.38
CA GLU A 10 12.09 -10.04 5.58
C GLU A 10 13.06 -10.07 6.78
N HIS A 11 14.36 -9.94 6.54
CA HIS A 11 15.41 -10.06 7.56
C HIS A 11 16.03 -8.73 7.99
N VAL A 12 15.72 -7.62 7.30
CA VAL A 12 16.36 -6.33 7.56
C VAL A 12 15.73 -5.61 8.76
N ILE A 13 16.57 -4.85 9.46
CA ILE A 13 16.12 -3.86 10.46
C ILE A 13 16.43 -2.47 9.91
N ILE A 14 15.38 -1.70 9.64
CA ILE A 14 15.46 -0.35 9.12
C ILE A 14 15.43 0.63 10.30
N GLY A 15 16.37 1.59 10.32
CA GLY A 15 16.42 2.63 11.36
C GLY A 15 16.68 2.11 12.78
N GLY A 16 17.11 0.85 12.93
CA GLY A 16 17.40 0.20 14.22
C GLY A 16 16.20 -0.39 14.95
N ASN A 17 14.96 -0.18 14.49
CA ASN A 17 13.76 -0.63 15.19
C ASN A 17 12.63 -1.16 14.28
N PHE A 18 12.68 -0.91 12.98
CA PHE A 18 11.62 -1.33 12.07
C PHE A 18 12.00 -2.62 11.34
N VAL A 19 11.33 -3.72 11.64
CA VAL A 19 11.58 -5.03 11.00
C VAL A 19 10.95 -5.03 9.61
N GLY A 20 11.72 -5.30 8.55
CA GLY A 20 11.27 -5.19 7.16
C GLY A 20 10.11 -6.12 6.80
N SER A 21 9.98 -7.28 7.45
CA SER A 21 8.82 -8.17 7.29
C SER A 21 7.49 -7.53 7.71
N LEU A 22 7.51 -6.52 8.59
CA LEU A 22 6.29 -5.80 9.00
C LEU A 22 5.71 -4.95 7.89
N THR A 23 6.47 -4.59 6.85
CA THR A 23 5.94 -3.79 5.73
C THR A 23 4.77 -4.49 5.07
N ARG A 24 4.92 -5.76 4.70
CA ARG A 24 3.82 -6.57 4.16
C ARG A 24 2.64 -6.66 5.13
N HIS A 25 2.94 -6.94 6.40
CA HIS A 25 1.90 -7.09 7.42
C HIS A 25 1.07 -5.82 7.62
N VAL A 26 1.70 -4.64 7.59
CA VAL A 26 1.03 -3.34 7.68
C VAL A 26 0.11 -3.14 6.47
N MET A 27 0.58 -3.44 5.24
CA MET A 27 -0.23 -3.28 4.04
C MET A 27 -1.47 -4.19 4.05
N GLU A 28 -1.30 -5.45 4.45
CA GLU A 28 -2.40 -6.41 4.57
C GLU A 28 -3.40 -6.01 5.67
N SER A 29 -2.90 -5.63 6.85
CA SER A 29 -3.73 -5.18 7.97
C SER A 29 -4.47 -3.89 7.66
N PHE A 30 -3.81 -2.94 6.99
CA PHE A 30 -4.42 -1.68 6.58
C PHE A 30 -5.57 -1.94 5.60
N ALA A 31 -5.34 -2.76 4.57
CA ALA A 31 -6.37 -3.08 3.58
C ALA A 31 -7.59 -3.75 4.21
N TYR A 32 -7.36 -4.71 5.11
CA TYR A 32 -8.42 -5.40 5.84
C TYR A 32 -9.26 -4.45 6.69
N ASN A 33 -8.62 -3.64 7.54
CA ASN A 33 -9.34 -2.74 8.46
C ASN A 33 -10.00 -1.56 7.74
N ALA A 34 -9.45 -1.11 6.61
CA ALA A 34 -10.05 -0.05 5.82
C ALA A 34 -11.19 -0.54 4.90
N GLY A 35 -11.39 -1.85 4.76
CA GLY A 35 -12.40 -2.42 3.83
C GLY A 35 -12.08 -2.12 2.37
N ILE A 36 -10.81 -2.01 2.00
CA ILE A 36 -10.38 -1.68 0.63
C ILE A 36 -9.65 -2.84 -0.04
N ALA A 37 -9.76 -2.92 -1.36
CA ALA A 37 -8.86 -3.74 -2.16
C ALA A 37 -7.54 -2.99 -2.40
N LEU A 38 -6.44 -3.50 -1.84
CA LEU A 38 -5.10 -2.91 -1.99
C LEU A 38 -4.15 -3.83 -2.77
N HIS A 39 -3.48 -3.25 -3.76
CA HIS A 39 -2.42 -3.89 -4.53
C HIS A 39 -1.13 -3.08 -4.41
N VAL A 40 -0.05 -3.74 -3.99
CA VAL A 40 1.28 -3.15 -3.89
C VAL A 40 2.25 -4.05 -4.65
N ARG A 41 2.98 -3.48 -5.60
CA ARG A 41 4.04 -4.17 -6.35
C ARG A 41 5.28 -3.29 -6.37
N VAL A 42 6.34 -3.75 -5.72
CA VAL A 42 7.66 -3.13 -5.86
C VAL A 42 8.24 -3.56 -7.21
N LEU A 43 8.51 -2.60 -8.09
CA LEU A 43 9.02 -2.88 -9.44
C LEU A 43 10.52 -3.15 -9.44
N ALA A 44 11.26 -2.40 -8.61
CA ALA A 44 12.69 -2.55 -8.40
C ALA A 44 13.09 -1.84 -7.09
N GLY A 45 14.19 -2.28 -6.50
CA GLY A 45 14.77 -1.68 -5.29
C GLY A 45 15.91 -2.52 -4.75
N ARG A 46 16.84 -1.87 -4.04
CA ARG A 46 18.01 -2.52 -3.43
C ARG A 46 18.17 -2.14 -1.97
N ASP A 47 18.01 -0.85 -1.68
CA ASP A 47 18.04 -0.35 -0.31
C ASP A 47 16.69 -0.60 0.40
N PRO A 48 16.69 -1.30 1.56
CA PRO A 48 15.46 -1.65 2.26
C PRO A 48 14.67 -0.43 2.74
N HIS A 49 15.34 0.65 3.18
CA HIS A 49 14.67 1.86 3.63
C HIS A 49 13.88 2.47 2.46
N HIS A 50 14.54 2.70 1.32
CA HIS A 50 13.91 3.29 0.15
C HIS A 50 12.79 2.41 -0.41
N VAL A 51 12.92 1.08 -0.36
CA VAL A 51 11.85 0.15 -0.76
C VAL A 51 10.61 0.34 0.09
N VAL A 52 10.73 0.41 1.42
CA VAL A 52 9.59 0.60 2.31
C VAL A 52 8.99 2.00 2.13
N GLU A 53 9.83 3.04 2.12
CA GLU A 53 9.39 4.41 1.96
C GLU A 53 8.65 4.62 0.63
N ALA A 54 9.14 4.05 -0.47
CA ALA A 54 8.49 4.10 -1.76
C ALA A 54 7.09 3.47 -1.74
N GLN A 55 6.90 2.35 -1.03
CA GLN A 55 5.59 1.72 -0.90
C GLN A 55 4.60 2.59 -0.14
N PHE A 56 5.01 3.17 0.99
CA PHE A 56 4.14 4.10 1.74
C PHE A 56 3.81 5.36 0.94
N LYS A 57 4.78 5.93 0.22
CA LYS A 57 4.54 7.07 -0.68
C LYS A 57 3.57 6.73 -1.82
N ALA A 58 3.71 5.54 -2.40
CA ALA A 58 2.81 5.06 -3.45
C ALA A 58 1.38 4.86 -2.91
N LEU A 59 1.24 4.24 -1.73
CA LEU A 59 -0.04 4.09 -1.04
C LEU A 59 -0.70 5.45 -0.77
N ALA A 60 0.04 6.40 -0.20
CA ALA A 60 -0.49 7.73 0.11
C ALA A 60 -1.00 8.45 -1.15
N ARG A 61 -0.26 8.37 -2.27
CA ARG A 61 -0.68 8.96 -3.55
C ARG A 61 -1.91 8.28 -4.14
N ALA A 62 -1.96 6.95 -4.08
CA ALA A 62 -3.11 6.18 -4.56
C ALA A 62 -4.36 6.50 -3.74
N LEU A 63 -4.25 6.51 -2.40
CA LEU A 63 -5.36 6.85 -1.51
C LEU A 63 -5.85 8.27 -1.72
N ARG A 64 -4.94 9.25 -1.81
CA ARG A 64 -5.32 10.66 -2.10
C ARG A 64 -6.21 10.74 -3.33
N SER A 65 -5.85 10.04 -4.40
CA SER A 65 -6.61 10.05 -5.65
C SER A 65 -7.93 9.27 -5.53
N ALA A 66 -7.94 8.16 -4.78
CA ALA A 66 -9.12 7.31 -4.62
C ALA A 66 -10.23 7.95 -3.76
N VAL A 67 -9.86 8.80 -2.80
CA VAL A 67 -10.81 9.48 -1.89
C VAL A 67 -11.17 10.89 -2.35
N GLU A 68 -10.59 11.38 -3.44
CA GLU A 68 -10.86 12.72 -3.97
C GLU A 68 -12.30 12.77 -4.54
N PRO A 69 -13.10 13.81 -4.21
CA PRO A 69 -14.41 13.96 -4.83
C PRO A 69 -14.31 14.14 -6.34
N ASP A 70 -14.96 13.25 -7.10
CA ASP A 70 -15.05 13.39 -8.56
C ASP A 70 -16.33 14.15 -8.94
N PRO A 71 -16.25 15.37 -9.51
CA PRO A 71 -17.42 16.15 -9.90
C PRO A 71 -18.27 15.49 -11.01
N ARG A 72 -17.75 14.44 -11.67
CA ARG A 72 -18.49 13.66 -12.68
C ARG A 72 -19.36 12.58 -12.07
N VAL A 73 -19.14 12.24 -10.80
CA VAL A 73 -19.86 11.17 -10.10
C VAL A 73 -21.04 11.77 -9.35
N THR A 74 -22.24 11.27 -9.66
CA THR A 74 -23.46 11.55 -8.88
C THR A 74 -23.88 10.28 -8.15
N GLY A 75 -23.96 10.33 -6.80
CA GLY A 75 -24.34 9.18 -5.99
C GLY A 75 -23.19 8.20 -5.73
N ILE A 76 -23.51 6.92 -5.55
CA ILE A 76 -22.52 5.87 -5.22
C ILE A 76 -21.83 5.40 -6.51
N PRO A 77 -20.48 5.41 -6.60
CA PRO A 77 -19.74 5.00 -7.80
C PRO A 77 -19.69 3.48 -7.97
N SER A 78 -20.86 2.86 -8.10
CA SER A 78 -21.05 1.41 -8.24
C SER A 78 -22.27 1.14 -9.10
N ALA A 79 -22.13 0.29 -10.11
CA ALA A 79 -23.27 -0.13 -10.96
C ALA A 79 -24.37 -0.86 -10.16
N LYS A 80 -24.04 -1.36 -8.97
CA LYS A 80 -24.98 -2.02 -8.04
C LYS A 80 -25.67 -1.02 -7.09
N GLY A 81 -25.25 0.24 -7.09
CA GLY A 81 -25.76 1.26 -6.18
C GLY A 81 -25.34 1.10 -4.72
N ALA A 82 -24.31 0.28 -4.43
CA ALA A 82 -23.78 0.05 -3.09
C ALA A 82 -22.26 -0.23 -3.13
N LEU A 83 -21.58 -0.02 -1.99
CA LEU A 83 -20.16 -0.30 -1.73
C LEU A 83 -20.02 -1.18 -0.48
#